data_AF-A0A3C1WIF4-F1
#
_entry.id   AF-A0A3C1WIF4-F1
#
_cell.length_a   1.000
_cell.length_b   1.000
_cell.length_c   1.000
_cell.angle_alpha   90.00
_cell.angle_beta   90.00
_cell.angle_gamma   90.00
#
_symmetry.space_group_name_H-M   'P 1'
#
loop_
_entity.id
_entity.type
_entity.pdbx_description
1 polymer ?
#
loop_
_entity_poly.entity_id
_entity_poly.type
_entity_poly.pdbx_seq_one_letter_code
_entity_poly.pdbx_strand_id
1 'polypeptide(L)'
;MKKIPSLLKTVFGISLVFAASSTLVNCDDTSKSTSSADTTLYGRLGGTPAITAVIDSFLPLVLKDTVINARFNTLPASHIASLRQQLIDLVGYATGGNVKYGGKDMKTAHTGMNIKSEEFDALVGDMVASLNKNKVPSKEQGELGTILVSLKPQVVGQ
;
A
#
# COMPACT_ATOMS: atom_id res chain seq x y z
N MET A 1 -20.36 41.09 45.07
CA MET A 1 -20.39 42.52 44.66
C MET A 1 -19.28 42.79 43.66
N LYS A 2 -19.55 43.65 42.66
CA LYS A 2 -18.77 44.05 41.45
C LYS A 2 -19.24 43.32 40.17
N LYS A 3 -20.36 43.73 39.58
CA LYS A 3 -20.60 44.84 38.61
C LYS A 3 -20.18 44.49 37.17
N ILE A 4 -21.19 44.27 36.32
CA ILE A 4 -21.20 44.44 34.85
C ILE A 4 -21.54 45.94 34.58
N PRO A 5 -21.03 46.62 33.52
CA PRO A 5 -21.71 46.66 32.20
C PRO A 5 -20.73 46.81 30.99
N SER A 6 -21.03 46.20 29.82
CA SER A 6 -21.65 46.76 28.58
C SER A 6 -20.93 47.96 27.93
N LEU A 7 -20.66 47.85 26.62
CA LEU A 7 -20.65 48.90 25.56
C LEU A 7 -20.11 48.23 24.26
N LEU A 8 -20.96 47.76 23.34
CA LEU A 8 -21.63 48.52 22.27
C LEU A 8 -20.66 49.40 21.47
N LYS A 9 -20.29 49.01 20.23
CA LYS A 9 -20.21 49.88 19.02
C LYS A 9 -20.28 49.07 17.72
N THR A 10 -21.46 49.17 17.09
CA THR A 10 -21.77 49.19 15.65
C THR A 10 -20.61 49.49 14.70
N VAL A 11 -20.45 48.70 13.63
CA VAL A 11 -20.13 49.23 12.29
C VAL A 11 -20.90 48.44 11.22
N PHE A 12 -21.62 49.21 10.40
CA PHE A 12 -22.34 48.84 9.21
C PHE A 12 -21.42 48.13 8.19
N GLY A 13 -21.75 46.89 7.84
CA GLY A 13 -21.25 46.21 6.65
C GLY A 13 -22.31 46.26 5.56
N ILE A 14 -22.14 47.21 4.65
CA ILE A 14 -23.01 47.52 3.52
C ILE A 14 -23.32 46.26 2.71
N SER A 15 -24.61 45.94 2.58
CA SER A 15 -25.14 45.13 1.47
C SER A 15 -24.79 45.84 0.17
N LEU A 16 -23.79 45.33 -0.56
CA LEU A 16 -23.61 45.64 -1.96
C LEU A 16 -24.05 44.43 -2.77
N VAL A 17 -25.28 44.52 -3.22
CA VAL A 17 -25.90 43.62 -4.19
C VAL A 17 -25.21 43.87 -5.53
N PHE A 18 -24.29 42.99 -5.92
CA PHE A 18 -23.83 42.96 -7.30
C PHE A 18 -24.86 42.20 -8.13
N ALA A 19 -25.63 42.96 -8.89
CA ALA A 19 -26.46 42.48 -10.00
C ALA A 19 -25.62 42.40 -11.28
N ALA A 20 -26.01 41.46 -12.15
CA ALA A 20 -25.51 41.19 -13.51
C ALA A 20 -24.09 40.58 -13.57
N SER A 21 -23.83 39.49 -14.29
CA SER A 21 -24.37 39.10 -15.58
C SER A 21 -24.22 37.59 -15.80
N SER A 22 -25.21 36.97 -16.45
CA SER A 22 -25.17 35.57 -16.86
C SER A 22 -24.06 35.32 -17.87
N THR A 23 -23.03 34.60 -17.48
CA THR A 23 -22.30 33.71 -18.39
C THR A 23 -22.26 32.32 -17.77
N LEU A 24 -23.04 31.42 -18.35
CA LEU A 24 -22.96 30.00 -18.03
C LEU A 24 -21.66 29.52 -18.69
N VAL A 25 -20.56 29.50 -17.94
CA VAL A 25 -19.38 28.73 -18.34
C VAL A 25 -19.58 27.34 -17.74
N ASN A 26 -20.23 26.48 -18.51
CA ASN A 26 -20.23 25.05 -18.27
C ASN A 26 -19.49 24.37 -19.41
N CYS A 27 -18.17 24.33 -19.31
CA CYS A 27 -17.40 23.23 -19.86
C CYS A 27 -16.83 22.46 -18.67
N ASP A 28 -17.67 21.63 -18.04
CA ASP A 28 -17.16 20.47 -17.35
C ASP A 28 -16.70 19.48 -18.43
N ASP A 29 -15.49 19.73 -18.94
CA ASP A 29 -14.68 18.69 -19.56
C ASP A 29 -13.67 18.26 -18.51
N THR A 30 -14.18 17.81 -17.37
CA THR A 30 -13.44 16.85 -16.55
C THR A 30 -13.43 15.56 -17.35
N SER A 31 -12.60 15.52 -18.40
CA SER A 31 -11.97 14.28 -18.81
C SER A 31 -11.18 13.84 -17.58
N LYS A 32 -11.87 13.09 -16.73
CA LYS A 32 -11.25 12.26 -15.72
C LYS A 32 -10.45 11.27 -16.54
N SER A 33 -9.24 11.69 -16.90
CA SER A 33 -8.17 10.79 -17.28
C SER A 33 -8.10 9.85 -16.08
N THR A 34 -8.78 8.71 -16.18
CA THR A 34 -8.54 7.55 -15.34
C THR A 34 -7.10 7.22 -15.61
N SER A 35 -6.21 7.89 -14.87
CA SER A 35 -4.81 7.54 -14.83
C SER A 35 -4.75 6.05 -14.54
N SER A 36 -3.73 5.36 -15.04
CA SER A 36 -3.52 3.92 -14.79
C SER A 36 -3.55 3.54 -13.29
N ALA A 37 -3.58 4.53 -12.39
CA ALA A 37 -3.81 4.37 -10.97
C ALA A 37 -5.20 3.79 -10.61
N ASP A 38 -6.27 4.12 -11.33
CA ASP A 38 -7.61 3.61 -10.95
C ASP A 38 -7.91 2.21 -11.53
N THR A 39 -7.21 1.81 -12.59
CA THR A 39 -7.45 0.53 -13.29
C THR A 39 -6.63 -0.63 -12.72
N THR A 40 -5.38 -0.38 -12.32
CA THR A 40 -4.48 -1.42 -11.81
C THR A 40 -4.62 -1.62 -10.31
N LEU A 41 -4.35 -2.83 -9.81
CA LEU A 41 -4.27 -3.07 -8.37
C LEU A 41 -3.15 -2.23 -7.75
N TYR A 42 -2.02 -2.09 -8.43
CA TYR A 42 -0.89 -1.22 -8.04
C TYR A 42 -1.36 0.19 -7.69
N GLY A 43 -2.16 0.79 -8.57
CA GLY A 43 -2.67 2.12 -8.38
C GLY A 43 -3.69 2.24 -7.25
N ARG A 44 -4.62 1.29 -7.15
CA ARG A 44 -5.59 1.23 -6.04
C ARG A 44 -4.94 1.00 -4.68
N LEU A 45 -3.79 0.32 -4.65
CA LEU A 45 -2.97 0.16 -3.44
C LEU A 45 -2.27 1.47 -3.04
N GLY A 46 -2.20 2.48 -3.90
CA GLY A 46 -1.48 3.73 -3.67
C GLY A 46 -0.05 3.76 -4.23
N GLY A 47 0.27 2.84 -5.14
CA GLY A 47 1.55 2.75 -5.83
C GLY A 47 2.75 2.44 -4.92
N THR A 48 3.97 2.68 -5.43
CA THR A 48 5.22 2.37 -4.72
C THR A 48 5.29 2.93 -3.30
N PRO A 49 4.85 4.17 -2.99
CA PRO A 49 4.92 4.67 -1.61
C PRO A 49 4.10 3.83 -0.62
N ALA A 50 2.87 3.46 -0.97
CA ALA A 50 2.02 2.66 -0.12
C ALA A 50 2.49 1.20 -0.03
N ILE A 51 2.93 0.61 -1.15
CA ILE A 51 3.54 -0.73 -1.17
C ILE A 51 4.79 -0.76 -0.28
N THR A 52 5.61 0.29 -0.32
CA THR A 52 6.79 0.42 0.53
C THR A 52 6.42 0.38 2.01
N ALA A 53 5.38 1.12 2.43
CA ALA A 53 4.90 1.11 3.81
C ALA A 53 4.38 -0.27 4.27
N VAL A 54 3.73 -1.01 3.38
CA VAL A 54 3.32 -2.40 3.62
C VAL A 54 4.55 -3.30 3.78
N ILE A 55 5.54 -3.24 2.90
CA ILE A 55 6.75 -4.08 3.02
C ILE A 55 7.56 -3.72 4.28
N ASP A 56 7.64 -2.44 4.63
CA ASP A 56 8.31 -1.96 5.85
C ASP A 56 7.64 -2.44 7.13
N SER A 57 6.31 -2.59 7.10
CA SER A 57 5.56 -3.17 8.22
C SER A 57 5.59 -4.70 8.23
N PHE A 58 5.82 -5.34 7.08
CA PHE A 58 5.81 -6.79 6.90
C PHE A 58 7.11 -7.45 7.38
N LEU A 59 8.27 -6.94 6.98
CA LEU A 59 9.56 -7.58 7.33
C LEU A 59 9.78 -7.75 8.84
N PRO A 60 9.43 -6.79 9.72
CA PRO A 60 9.55 -6.99 11.16
C PRO A 60 8.63 -8.08 11.72
N LEU A 61 7.52 -8.40 11.05
CA LEU A 61 6.63 -9.50 11.44
C LEU A 61 7.31 -10.84 11.12
N VAL A 62 7.79 -11.00 9.88
CA VAL A 62 8.54 -12.18 9.43
C VAL A 62 9.76 -12.46 10.30
N LEU A 63 10.51 -11.42 10.67
CA LEU A 63 11.69 -11.58 11.53
C LEU A 63 11.36 -11.97 12.98
N LYS A 64 10.11 -11.78 13.41
CA LYS A 64 9.64 -12.14 14.76
C LYS A 64 8.81 -13.42 14.79
N ASP A 65 8.28 -13.86 13.66
CA ASP A 65 7.48 -15.08 13.56
C ASP A 65 8.34 -16.32 13.76
N THR A 66 8.08 -17.06 14.83
CA THR A 66 8.80 -18.28 15.20
C THR A 66 8.68 -19.43 14.20
N VAL A 67 7.71 -19.38 13.27
CA VAL A 67 7.52 -20.41 12.23
C VAL A 67 8.52 -20.21 11.08
N ILE A 68 8.79 -18.96 10.68
CA ILE A 68 9.55 -18.65 9.47
C ILE A 68 10.87 -17.91 9.71
N ASN A 69 11.04 -17.25 10.87
CA ASN A 69 12.19 -16.36 11.11
C ASN A 69 13.56 -17.04 10.97
N ALA A 70 13.66 -18.36 11.16
CA ALA A 70 14.89 -19.13 11.02
C ALA A 70 15.49 -19.04 9.61
N ARG A 71 14.69 -18.71 8.59
CA ARG A 71 15.17 -18.47 7.21
C ARG A 71 15.87 -17.13 7.03
N PHE A 72 15.62 -16.18 7.93
CA PHE A 72 16.02 -14.78 7.75
C PHE A 72 16.91 -14.24 8.88
N ASN A 73 16.84 -14.80 10.08
CA ASN A 73 17.50 -14.27 11.28
C ASN A 73 19.04 -14.31 11.25
N THR A 74 19.63 -15.13 10.38
CA THR A 74 21.08 -15.21 10.18
C THR A 74 21.57 -14.35 9.01
N LEU A 75 20.67 -13.74 8.25
CA LEU A 75 21.05 -12.92 7.11
C LEU A 75 21.65 -11.58 7.58
N PRO A 76 22.71 -11.09 6.92
CA PRO A 76 23.23 -9.76 7.19
C PRO A 76 22.17 -8.70 6.83
N ALA A 77 22.22 -7.56 7.52
CA ALA A 77 21.28 -6.46 7.30
C ALA A 77 21.24 -5.98 5.84
N SER A 78 22.37 -6.07 5.11
CA SER A 78 22.43 -5.77 3.68
C SER A 78 21.55 -6.70 2.84
N HIS A 79 21.50 -8.00 3.15
CA HIS A 79 20.62 -8.94 2.46
C HIS A 79 19.15 -8.67 2.79
N ILE A 80 18.82 -8.29 4.03
CA ILE A 80 17.45 -7.89 4.39
C ILE A 80 17.05 -6.62 3.63
N ALA A 81 17.95 -5.65 3.47
CA ALA A 81 17.71 -4.45 2.68
C ALA A 81 17.52 -4.76 1.18
N SER A 82 18.29 -5.69 0.61
CA SER A 82 18.07 -6.16 -0.76
C SER A 82 16.74 -6.88 -0.92
N LEU A 83 16.39 -7.77 0.02
CA LEU A 83 15.10 -8.48 0.02
C LEU A 83 13.93 -7.50 0.08
N ARG A 84 14.02 -6.47 0.94
CA ARG A 84 13.04 -5.38 1.03
C ARG A 84 12.78 -4.76 -0.34
N GLN A 85 13.84 -4.36 -1.06
CA GLN A 85 13.68 -3.74 -2.37
C GLN A 85 13.08 -4.72 -3.39
N GLN A 86 13.53 -5.98 -3.39
CA GLN A 86 12.98 -7.01 -4.28
C GLN A 86 11.49 -7.26 -4.04
N LEU A 87 11.02 -7.22 -2.79
CA LEU A 87 9.60 -7.36 -2.46
C LEU A 87 8.78 -6.15 -2.93
N ILE A 88 9.28 -4.93 -2.76
CA ILE A 88 8.62 -3.72 -3.26
C ILE A 88 8.48 -3.80 -4.78
N ASP A 89 9.56 -4.15 -5.48
CA ASP A 89 9.56 -4.25 -6.94
C ASP A 89 8.66 -5.38 -7.43
N LEU A 90 8.67 -6.54 -6.74
CA LEU A 90 7.83 -7.69 -7.07
C LEU A 90 6.35 -7.37 -6.92
N VAL A 91 5.94 -6.76 -5.80
CA VAL A 91 4.54 -6.38 -5.58
C VAL A 91 4.14 -5.29 -6.57
N GLY A 92 5.00 -4.30 -6.82
CA GLY A 92 4.77 -3.26 -7.82
C GLY A 92 4.50 -3.85 -9.21
N TYR A 93 5.37 -4.75 -9.65
CA TYR A 93 5.25 -5.46 -10.92
C TYR A 93 4.00 -6.35 -10.99
N ALA A 94 3.80 -7.23 -9.99
CA ALA A 94 2.73 -8.23 -10.00
C ALA A 94 1.33 -7.61 -9.91
N THR A 95 1.21 -6.39 -9.36
CA THR A 95 -0.07 -5.67 -9.24
C THR A 95 -0.36 -4.77 -10.44
N GLY A 96 0.46 -4.82 -11.49
CA GLY A 96 0.26 -4.11 -12.76
C GLY A 96 0.89 -2.72 -12.83
N GLY A 97 1.80 -2.38 -11.91
CA GLY A 97 2.56 -1.14 -11.96
C GLY A 97 3.65 -1.16 -13.04
N ASN A 98 4.06 0.01 -13.52
CA ASN A 98 5.23 0.16 -14.39
C ASN A 98 6.53 0.11 -13.57
N VAL A 99 6.69 -0.96 -12.77
CA VAL A 99 7.85 -1.22 -11.93
C VAL A 99 8.55 -2.46 -12.48
N LYS A 100 9.86 -2.37 -12.70
CA LYS A 100 10.64 -3.50 -13.19
C LYS A 100 11.08 -4.38 -12.03
N TYR A 101 10.63 -5.63 -12.02
CA TYR A 101 11.19 -6.65 -11.14
C TYR A 101 12.46 -7.25 -11.78
N GLY A 102 13.60 -7.06 -11.12
CA GLY A 102 14.91 -7.59 -11.56
C GLY A 102 15.38 -8.84 -10.82
N GLY A 103 14.56 -9.38 -9.92
CA GLY A 103 14.89 -10.58 -9.15
C GLY A 103 14.73 -11.88 -9.96
N LYS A 104 15.09 -13.00 -9.33
CA LYS A 104 14.84 -14.35 -9.86
C LYS A 104 13.33 -14.63 -9.90
N ASP A 105 12.89 -15.49 -10.81
CA ASP A 105 11.54 -16.05 -10.73
C ASP A 105 11.36 -16.84 -9.42
N MET A 106 10.10 -17.02 -8.98
CA MET A 106 9.81 -17.63 -7.68
C MET A 106 10.37 -19.04 -7.55
N LYS A 107 10.32 -19.85 -8.61
CA LYS A 107 10.88 -21.21 -8.55
C LYS A 107 12.39 -21.17 -8.38
N THR A 108 13.11 -20.49 -9.27
CA THR A 108 14.58 -20.38 -9.20
C THR A 108 15.07 -19.70 -7.92
N ALA A 109 14.29 -18.77 -7.36
CA ALA A 109 14.61 -18.13 -6.10
C ALA A 109 14.58 -19.09 -4.91
N HIS A 110 13.68 -20.09 -4.94
CA HIS A 110 13.40 -20.97 -3.79
C HIS A 110 13.82 -22.43 -3.98
N THR A 111 14.33 -22.82 -5.15
CA THR A 111 14.86 -24.16 -5.43
C THR A 111 15.88 -24.61 -4.38
N GLY A 112 15.70 -25.81 -3.85
CA GLY A 112 16.61 -26.43 -2.89
C GLY A 112 16.53 -25.88 -1.46
N MET A 113 15.57 -24.98 -1.18
CA MET A 113 15.34 -24.47 0.18
C MET A 113 14.45 -25.38 1.02
N ASN A 114 13.74 -26.33 0.37
CA ASN A 114 12.80 -27.25 1.02
C ASN A 114 11.81 -26.50 1.93
N ILE A 115 11.20 -25.44 1.38
CA ILE A 115 10.21 -24.62 2.09
C ILE A 115 8.95 -25.44 2.29
N LYS A 116 8.46 -25.46 3.53
CA LYS A 116 7.26 -26.18 3.92
C LYS A 116 6.00 -25.33 3.71
N SER A 117 4.85 -25.99 3.62
CA SER A 117 3.56 -25.29 3.48
C SER A 117 3.32 -24.35 4.67
N GLU A 118 3.65 -24.78 5.87
CA GLU A 118 3.41 -24.02 7.10
C GLU A 118 4.25 -22.73 7.15
N GLU A 119 5.47 -22.77 6.61
CA GLU A 119 6.33 -21.57 6.49
C GLU A 119 5.73 -20.57 5.49
N PHE A 120 5.22 -21.06 4.35
CA PHE A 120 4.54 -20.20 3.38
C PHE A 120 3.25 -19.60 3.96
N ASP A 121 2.45 -20.39 4.68
CA ASP A 121 1.19 -19.94 5.27
C ASP A 121 1.43 -18.90 6.39
N ALA A 122 2.51 -19.06 7.16
CA ALA A 122 2.99 -18.07 8.12
C ALA A 122 3.35 -16.73 7.44
N LEU A 123 4.12 -16.77 6.34
CA LEU A 123 4.44 -15.59 5.53
C LEU A 123 3.17 -14.86 5.03
N VAL A 124 2.16 -15.61 4.58
CA VAL A 124 0.88 -15.05 4.14
C VAL A 124 0.17 -14.36 5.31
N GLY A 125 0.16 -14.96 6.50
CA GLY A 125 -0.38 -14.38 7.72
C GLY A 125 0.29 -13.04 8.07
N ASP A 126 1.62 -12.99 8.01
CA ASP A 126 2.39 -11.75 8.23
C ASP A 126 2.07 -10.67 7.20
N MET A 127 1.91 -11.04 5.92
CA MET A 127 1.51 -10.10 4.88
C MET A 127 0.11 -9.52 5.17
N VAL A 128 -0.87 -10.36 5.53
CA VAL A 128 -2.22 -9.92 5.90
C VAL A 128 -2.18 -8.99 7.11
N ALA A 129 -1.40 -9.32 8.14
CA ALA A 129 -1.22 -8.45 9.30
C ALA A 129 -0.62 -7.08 8.92
N SER A 130 0.34 -7.05 8.00
CA SER A 130 0.91 -5.81 7.49
C SER A 130 -0.11 -4.98 6.69
N LEU A 131 -0.88 -5.62 5.80
CA LEU A 131 -1.93 -4.95 5.03
C LEU A 131 -3.00 -4.33 5.93
N ASN A 132 -3.42 -5.06 6.98
CA ASN A 132 -4.34 -4.56 7.99
C ASN A 132 -3.78 -3.37 8.76
N LYS A 133 -2.51 -3.43 9.19
CA LYS A 133 -1.84 -2.32 9.87
C LYS A 133 -1.81 -1.05 9.01
N ASN A 134 -1.61 -1.22 7.71
CA ASN A 134 -1.60 -0.12 6.74
C ASN A 134 -3.00 0.27 6.24
N LYS A 135 -4.06 -0.33 6.80
CA LYS A 135 -5.47 -0.03 6.48
C LYS A 135 -5.79 -0.18 4.99
N VAL A 136 -5.14 -1.14 4.32
CA VAL A 136 -5.46 -1.47 2.92
C VAL A 136 -6.90 -1.99 2.87
N PRO A 137 -7.77 -1.51 1.95
CA PRO A 137 -9.15 -1.97 1.90
C PRO A 137 -9.25 -3.47 1.57
N SER A 138 -10.28 -4.14 2.09
CA SER A 138 -10.42 -5.61 2.03
C SER A 138 -10.43 -6.17 0.60
N LYS A 139 -10.97 -5.42 -0.35
CA LYS A 139 -10.97 -5.79 -1.77
C LYS A 139 -9.53 -5.92 -2.29
N GLU A 140 -8.72 -4.89 -2.12
CA GLU A 140 -7.32 -4.88 -2.55
C GLU A 140 -6.48 -5.92 -1.78
N GLN A 141 -6.77 -6.16 -0.50
CA GLN A 141 -6.15 -7.27 0.25
C GLN A 141 -6.45 -8.64 -0.37
N GLY A 142 -7.71 -8.90 -0.74
CA GLY A 142 -8.12 -10.16 -1.34
C GLY A 142 -7.49 -10.39 -2.72
N GLU A 143 -7.39 -9.35 -3.54
CA GLU A 143 -6.73 -9.42 -4.84
C GLU A 143 -5.22 -9.70 -4.70
N LEU A 144 -4.53 -8.97 -3.82
CA LEU A 144 -3.10 -9.20 -3.56
C LEU A 144 -2.86 -10.58 -2.93
N GLY A 145 -3.73 -11.00 -2.01
CA GLY A 145 -3.70 -12.33 -1.41
C GLY A 145 -3.85 -13.45 -2.44
N THR A 146 -4.72 -13.26 -3.44
CA THR A 146 -4.88 -14.21 -4.55
C THR A 146 -3.61 -14.33 -5.38
N ILE A 147 -2.96 -13.21 -5.70
CA ILE A 147 -1.65 -13.20 -6.37
C ILE A 147 -0.62 -13.96 -5.54
N LEU A 148 -0.51 -13.64 -4.25
CA LEU A 148 0.46 -14.28 -3.35
C LEU A 148 0.25 -15.79 -3.27
N VAL A 149 -0.97 -16.26 -3.02
CA VAL A 149 -1.30 -17.69 -2.93
C VAL A 149 -1.02 -18.42 -4.24
N SER A 150 -1.19 -17.77 -5.40
CA SER A 150 -0.86 -18.37 -6.70
C SER A 150 0.63 -18.71 -6.87
N LEU A 151 1.51 -18.10 -6.07
CA LEU A 151 2.95 -18.38 -6.07
C LEU A 151 3.32 -19.62 -5.27
N LYS A 152 2.44 -20.13 -4.40
CA LYS A 152 2.72 -21.26 -3.50
C LYS A 152 3.33 -22.49 -4.21
N PRO A 153 2.83 -22.93 -5.39
CA PRO A 153 3.40 -24.08 -6.11
C PRO A 153 4.80 -23.85 -6.69
N GLN A 154 5.29 -22.60 -6.70
CA GLN A 154 6.62 -22.21 -7.14
C GLN A 154 7.57 -21.93 -5.96
N VAL A 155 7.10 -22.11 -4.72
CA VAL A 155 7.88 -21.81 -3.51
C VAL A 155 7.97 -23.04 -2.61
N VAL A 156 6.83 -23.68 -2.36
CA VAL A 156 6.77 -24.87 -1.49
C VAL A 156 7.33 -26.07 -2.23
N GLY A 157 8.22 -26.81 -1.56
CA GLY A 157 8.79 -28.07 -2.07
C GLY A 157 9.66 -27.94 -3.32
N GLN A 158 10.18 -26.74 -3.63
CA GLN A 158 11.15 -26.55 -4.72
C GLN A 158 12.57 -26.96 -4.32
#